data_AF-A0A969BXW0-F1
#
_entry.id   AF-A0A969BXW0-F1
#
_cell.length_a   1.000
_cell.length_b   1.000
_cell.length_c   1.000
_cell.angle_alpha   90.00
_cell.angle_beta   90.00
_cell.angle_gamma   90.00
#
_symmetry.space_group_name_H-M   'P 1'
#
loop_
_entity.id
_entity.type
_entity.pdbx_description
1 polymer ?
#
loop_
_entity_poly.entity_id
_entity_poly.type
_entity_poly.pdbx_seq_one_letter_code
_entity_poly.pdbx_strand_id
1 'polypeptide(L)'
;MKVIHQTPDKLIMRHRNRNRGAACIGCGLFAILTLFTSPLRHSVSLYFTIFIFALAFEVLFSAVDPLVILEISQRYKQLTLRRCCLLGMQTIKYPLNQIVDVVAQQTSWYEDIGSRGPVSRIAIVLKDGKKIVVHSYDRCMALEKSEENAALIRRFIGR
;
A
#
# COMPACT_ATOMS: atom_id res chain seq x y z
N MET A 1 6.23 -2.83 -1.81
CA MET A 1 5.81 -3.11 -3.21
C MET A 1 6.14 -4.55 -3.56
N LYS A 2 5.39 -5.19 -4.46
CA LYS A 2 5.71 -6.54 -4.98
C LYS A 2 5.87 -6.50 -6.50
N VAL A 3 6.93 -7.11 -7.03
CA VAL A 3 7.11 -7.30 -8.47
C VAL A 3 6.09 -8.33 -8.95
N ILE A 4 5.28 -7.97 -9.94
CA ILE A 4 4.29 -8.87 -10.56
C ILE A 4 4.82 -9.45 -11.85
N HIS A 5 5.52 -8.63 -12.62
CA HIS A 5 5.96 -8.99 -13.94
C HIS A 5 7.27 -8.29 -14.25
N GLN A 6 8.24 -9.05 -14.73
CA GLN A 6 9.55 -8.56 -15.13
C GLN A 6 9.93 -9.22 -16.45
N THR A 7 10.05 -8.40 -17.48
CA THR A 7 10.64 -8.74 -18.77
C THR A 7 11.76 -7.72 -19.05
N PRO A 8 12.69 -8.01 -19.96
CA PRO A 8 13.77 -7.05 -20.30
C PRO A 8 13.23 -5.66 -20.69
N ASP A 9 12.03 -5.59 -21.29
CA ASP A 9 11.44 -4.33 -21.76
C ASP A 9 10.42 -3.71 -20.80
N LYS A 10 9.95 -4.47 -19.80
CA LYS A 10 8.87 -4.03 -18.91
C LYS A 10 9.03 -4.54 -17.48
N LEU A 11 8.97 -3.61 -16.52
CA LEU A 11 8.88 -3.90 -15.09
C LEU A 11 7.53 -3.43 -14.55
N ILE A 12 6.76 -4.32 -13.94
CA ILE A 12 5.47 -3.99 -13.32
C ILE A 12 5.54 -4.35 -11.84
N MET A 13 5.39 -3.34 -11.00
CA MET A 13 5.32 -3.45 -9.55
C MET A 13 3.93 -3.03 -9.09
N ARG A 14 3.33 -3.80 -8.19
CA ARG A 14 2.03 -3.49 -7.60
C ARG A 14 2.17 -3.28 -6.11
N HIS A 15 1.37 -2.35 -5.63
CA HIS A 15 1.16 -2.06 -4.23
C HIS A 15 -0.35 -2.07 -3.98
N ARG A 16 -0.77 -2.84 -2.98
CA ARG A 16 -2.13 -2.79 -2.44
C ARG A 16 -1.97 -2.46 -0.96
N ASN A 17 -2.55 -1.35 -0.52
CA ASN A 17 -2.58 -1.08 0.91
C ASN A 17 -3.39 -2.19 1.57
N ARG A 18 -2.82 -2.92 2.53
CA ARG A 18 -3.54 -3.95 3.31
C ARG A 18 -3.39 -3.66 4.79
N ASN A 19 -3.77 -2.46 5.22
CA ASN A 19 -3.90 -2.17 6.64
C ASN A 19 -5.25 -2.69 7.12
N ARG A 20 -5.40 -3.98 7.51
CA ARG A 20 -6.64 -4.40 8.21
C ARG A 20 -6.69 -5.76 8.93
N GLY A 21 -5.65 -6.59 8.95
CA GLY A 21 -5.72 -7.87 9.70
C GLY A 21 -5.96 -7.74 11.22
N ALA A 22 -5.64 -6.59 11.83
CA ALA A 22 -5.78 -6.40 13.28
C ALA A 22 -7.21 -6.06 13.75
N ALA A 23 -8.05 -5.49 12.88
CA ALA A 23 -9.39 -5.06 13.25
C ALA A 23 -10.36 -6.23 13.39
N CYS A 24 -10.32 -7.21 12.48
CA CYS A 24 -11.15 -8.41 12.58
C CYS A 24 -10.76 -9.34 13.76
N ILE A 25 -9.47 -9.40 14.10
CA ILE A 25 -9.02 -10.12 15.31
C ILE A 25 -9.55 -9.43 16.57
N GLY A 26 -9.47 -8.09 16.63
CA GLY A 26 -9.98 -7.31 17.76
C GLY A 26 -11.50 -7.39 17.93
N CYS A 27 -12.27 -7.24 16.85
CA CYS A 27 -13.72 -7.31 16.87
C CYS A 27 -14.23 -8.74 17.13
N GLY A 28 -13.54 -9.77 16.59
CA GLY A 28 -13.85 -11.17 16.86
C GLY A 28 -13.60 -11.55 18.32
N LEU A 29 -12.45 -11.13 18.90
CA LEU A 29 -12.16 -11.33 20.31
C LEU A 29 -13.16 -10.61 21.22
N PHE A 30 -13.58 -9.39 20.86
CA PHE A 30 -14.60 -8.65 21.61
C PHE A 30 -15.95 -9.38 21.59
N ALA A 31 -16.41 -9.85 20.42
CA ALA A 31 -17.65 -10.60 20.30
C ALA A 31 -17.64 -11.89 21.14
N ILE A 32 -16.53 -12.63 21.14
CA ILE A 32 -16.34 -13.83 21.95
C ILE A 32 -16.36 -13.48 23.45
N LEU A 33 -15.61 -12.46 23.89
CA LEU A 33 -15.57 -12.00 25.29
C LEU A 33 -16.96 -11.56 25.79
N THR A 34 -17.77 -10.92 24.95
CA THR A 34 -19.14 -10.48 25.31
C THR A 34 -20.17 -11.62 25.37
N LEU A 35 -19.94 -12.71 24.64
CA LEU A 35 -20.77 -13.92 24.68
C LEU A 35 -20.58 -14.70 26.00
N PHE A 36 -19.36 -14.71 26.54
CA PHE A 36 -19.07 -15.36 27.82
C PHE A 36 -19.52 -14.55 29.05
N THR A 37 -19.78 -13.25 28.89
CA THR A 37 -20.03 -12.34 30.02
C THR A 37 -21.49 -11.87 30.17
N SER A 38 -22.39 -12.18 29.24
CA SER A 38 -23.80 -11.73 29.30
C SER A 38 -24.81 -12.88 29.45
N PRO A 39 -25.72 -12.86 30.46
CA PRO A 39 -26.57 -14.00 30.79
C PRO A 39 -27.94 -14.02 30.07
N LEU A 40 -28.09 -13.39 28.90
CA LEU A 40 -29.40 -13.16 28.26
C LEU A 40 -29.46 -13.66 26.81
N ARG A 41 -30.31 -14.65 26.52
CA ARG A 41 -30.51 -15.25 25.18
C ARG A 41 -30.83 -14.27 24.04
N HIS A 42 -31.33 -13.07 24.34
CA HIS A 42 -31.64 -12.02 23.35
C HIS A 42 -30.44 -11.16 22.95
N SER A 43 -29.34 -11.18 23.70
CA SER A 43 -28.14 -10.39 23.38
C SER A 43 -27.33 -11.01 22.24
N VAL A 44 -27.37 -12.34 22.08
CA VAL A 44 -26.62 -13.10 21.06
C VAL A 44 -26.94 -12.62 19.63
N SER A 45 -28.22 -12.38 19.31
CA SER A 45 -28.63 -11.91 17.98
C SER A 45 -28.06 -10.54 17.66
N LEU A 46 -28.08 -9.61 18.63
CA LEU A 46 -27.66 -8.23 18.41
C LEU A 46 -26.14 -8.13 18.27
N TYR A 47 -25.38 -8.90 19.07
CA TYR A 47 -23.93 -9.01 18.91
C TYR A 47 -23.54 -9.66 17.58
N PHE A 48 -24.27 -10.69 17.16
CA PHE A 48 -24.04 -11.33 15.86
C PHE A 48 -24.30 -10.37 14.70
N THR A 49 -25.36 -9.57 14.77
CA THR A 49 -25.64 -8.52 13.78
C THR A 49 -24.55 -7.47 13.74
N ILE A 50 -24.09 -6.95 14.88
CA ILE A 50 -22.97 -5.98 14.94
C ILE A 50 -21.68 -6.59 14.37
N PHE A 51 -21.41 -7.86 14.66
CA PHE A 51 -20.25 -8.57 14.13
C PHE A 51 -20.31 -8.69 12.59
N ILE A 52 -21.47 -9.04 12.03
CA ILE A 52 -21.67 -9.08 10.58
C ILE A 52 -21.53 -7.69 9.96
N PHE A 53 -22.08 -6.63 10.59
CA PHE A 53 -21.89 -5.26 10.09
C PHE A 53 -20.44 -4.83 10.14
N ALA A 54 -19.68 -5.19 11.17
CA ALA A 54 -18.25 -4.91 11.26
C ALA A 54 -17.46 -5.62 10.16
N LEU A 55 -17.76 -6.90 9.90
CA LEU A 55 -17.18 -7.66 8.79
C LEU A 55 -17.52 -7.03 7.43
N ALA A 56 -18.78 -6.66 7.21
CA ALA A 56 -19.24 -6.04 5.97
C ALA A 56 -18.56 -4.68 5.74
N PHE A 57 -18.44 -3.85 6.78
CA PHE A 57 -17.70 -2.59 6.71
C PHE A 57 -16.23 -2.82 6.38
N GLU A 58 -15.58 -3.82 6.98
CA GLU A 58 -14.19 -4.12 6.69
C GLU A 58 -13.96 -4.60 5.25
N VAL A 59 -14.85 -5.46 4.73
CA VAL A 59 -14.84 -5.90 3.33
C VAL A 59 -15.05 -4.71 2.40
N LEU A 60 -16.01 -3.84 2.72
CA LEU A 60 -16.30 -2.62 1.96
C LEU A 60 -15.06 -1.71 1.91
N PHE A 61 -14.45 -1.42 3.06
CA PHE A 61 -13.23 -0.60 3.11
C PHE A 61 -12.02 -1.27 2.46
N SER A 62 -11.88 -2.60 2.53
CA SER A 62 -10.81 -3.35 1.84
C SER A 62 -10.96 -3.35 0.31
N ALA A 63 -12.18 -3.15 -0.18
CA ALA A 63 -12.45 -2.89 -1.58
C ALA A 63 -12.10 -1.44 -1.98
N VAL A 64 -12.15 -0.48 -1.03
CA VAL A 64 -11.80 0.94 -1.23
C VAL A 64 -10.28 1.16 -1.23
N ASP A 65 -9.50 0.18 -0.75
CA ASP A 65 -8.06 0.33 -0.63
C ASP A 65 -7.39 0.69 -1.98
N PRO A 66 -6.66 1.82 -2.03
CA PRO A 66 -6.06 2.29 -3.26
C PRO A 66 -4.98 1.31 -3.72
N LEU A 67 -5.16 0.84 -4.94
CA LEU A 67 -4.20 0.05 -5.66
C LEU A 67 -3.25 0.96 -6.42
N VAL A 68 -1.96 0.87 -6.13
CA VAL A 68 -0.92 1.61 -6.85
C VAL A 68 -0.13 0.63 -7.71
N ILE A 69 -0.11 0.84 -9.02
CA ILE A 69 0.68 0.05 -9.97
C ILE A 69 1.72 0.99 -10.57
N LEU A 70 2.98 0.61 -10.44
CA LEU A 70 4.12 1.23 -11.07
C LEU A 70 4.53 0.36 -12.25
N GLU A 71 4.45 0.90 -13.44
CA GLU A 71 4.82 0.23 -14.68
C GLU A 71 5.92 1.01 -15.36
N ILE A 72 7.10 0.41 -15.52
CA ILE A 72 8.23 0.99 -16.21
C ILE A 72 8.39 0.24 -17.53
N SER A 73 8.34 0.98 -18.64
CA SER A 73 8.56 0.40 -19.97
C SER A 73 9.76 1.05 -20.64
N GLN A 74 10.74 0.24 -20.97
CA GLN A 74 11.91 0.64 -21.75
C GLN A 74 11.54 0.92 -23.21
N ARG A 75 10.66 0.09 -23.79
CA ARG A 75 10.16 0.26 -25.16
C ARG A 75 9.54 1.64 -25.40
N TYR A 76 8.72 2.10 -24.47
CA TYR A 76 8.05 3.40 -24.57
C TYR A 76 8.81 4.53 -23.84
N LYS A 77 9.98 4.25 -23.26
CA LYS A 77 10.78 5.16 -22.43
C LYS A 77 9.94 5.94 -21.42
N GLN A 78 8.99 5.28 -20.76
CA GLN A 78 8.05 5.90 -19.83
C GLN A 78 7.83 5.07 -18.56
N LEU A 79 7.61 5.78 -17.46
CA LEU A 79 7.11 5.30 -16.19
C LEU A 79 5.64 5.69 -16.07
N THR A 80 4.78 4.71 -15.84
CA THR A 80 3.35 4.90 -15.65
C THR A 80 3.00 4.55 -14.20
N LEU A 81 2.45 5.53 -13.50
CA LEU A 81 1.89 5.36 -12.16
C LEU A 81 0.36 5.32 -12.28
N ARG A 82 -0.23 4.17 -12.00
CA ARG A 82 -1.68 4.00 -11.93
C ARG A 82 -2.10 3.91 -10.48
N ARG A 83 -2.99 4.81 -10.06
CA ARG A 83 -3.67 4.76 -8.78
C ARG A 83 -5.12 4.40 -9.06
N CYS A 84 -5.50 3.17 -8.77
CA CYS A 84 -6.88 2.72 -8.88
C CYS A 84 -7.49 2.76 -7.48
N CYS A 85 -8.57 3.51 -7.31
CA CYS A 85 -9.45 3.43 -6.15
C CYS A 85 -10.86 3.04 -6.63
N LEU A 86 -11.75 2.71 -5.70
CA LEU A 86 -13.15 2.39 -6.04
C LEU A 86 -13.86 3.54 -6.78
N LEU A 87 -13.46 4.78 -6.50
CA LEU A 87 -14.04 6.00 -7.07
C LEU A 87 -13.48 6.37 -8.45
N GLY A 88 -12.42 5.71 -8.91
CA GLY A 88 -11.85 6.00 -10.22
C GLY A 88 -10.40 5.56 -10.40
N MET A 89 -9.93 5.67 -11.64
CA MET A 89 -8.56 5.33 -12.01
C MET A 89 -7.81 6.60 -12.41
N GLN A 90 -6.80 6.97 -11.63
CA GLN A 90 -5.88 8.04 -11.97
C GLN A 90 -4.61 7.42 -12.58
N THR A 91 -4.30 7.78 -13.83
CA THR A 91 -3.07 7.37 -14.49
C THR A 91 -2.20 8.59 -14.74
N ILE A 92 -0.97 8.56 -14.22
CA ILE A 92 0.02 9.60 -14.44
C ILE A 92 1.21 8.98 -15.17
N LYS A 93 1.65 9.61 -16.25
CA LYS A 93 2.77 9.14 -17.07
C LYS A 93 3.93 10.12 -16.93
N TYR A 94 5.12 9.58 -16.69
CA TYR A 94 6.36 10.31 -16.58
C TYR A 94 7.36 9.74 -17.58
N PRO A 95 7.92 10.55 -18.48
CA PRO A 95 8.98 10.08 -19.37
C PRO A 95 10.26 9.79 -18.56
N LEU A 96 10.97 8.72 -18.90
CA LEU A 96 12.15 8.27 -18.13
C LEU A 96 13.29 9.30 -18.12
N ASN A 97 13.35 10.16 -19.12
CA ASN A 97 14.34 11.25 -19.20
C ASN A 97 14.15 12.34 -18.13
N GLN A 98 12.97 12.42 -17.50
CA GLN A 98 12.67 13.34 -16.40
C GLN A 98 13.06 12.78 -15.05
N ILE A 99 13.28 11.47 -14.93
CA ILE A 99 13.72 10.86 -13.66
C ILE A 99 15.20 11.19 -13.47
N VAL A 100 15.59 11.62 -12.26
CA VAL A 100 16.96 11.94 -11.86
C VAL A 100 17.54 10.78 -11.04
N ASP A 101 16.81 10.32 -10.05
CA ASP A 101 17.24 9.22 -9.18
C ASP A 101 16.01 8.56 -8.56
N VAL A 102 16.21 7.38 -7.99
CA VAL A 102 15.20 6.62 -7.24
C VAL A 102 15.82 6.21 -5.91
N VAL A 103 15.37 6.81 -4.82
CA VAL A 103 15.97 6.64 -3.48
C VAL A 103 14.97 5.96 -2.56
N ALA A 104 15.44 4.98 -1.78
CA ALA A 104 14.67 4.48 -0.65
C ALA A 104 14.80 5.46 0.52
N GLN A 105 13.67 5.89 1.08
CA GLN A 105 13.61 6.81 2.21
C GLN A 105 12.90 6.13 3.37
N GLN A 106 13.41 6.34 4.57
CA GLN A 106 12.70 5.99 5.80
C GLN A 106 12.17 7.28 6.41
N THR A 107 10.85 7.44 6.46
CA THR A 107 10.27 8.56 7.21
C THR A 107 10.37 8.28 8.70
N SER A 108 10.79 9.28 9.46
CA SER A 108 10.83 9.19 10.93
C SER A 108 9.41 9.15 11.51
N TRP A 109 9.29 8.70 12.76
CA TRP A 109 8.02 8.56 13.49
C TRP A 109 7.14 9.82 13.51
N TYR A 110 7.72 11.00 13.26
CA TYR A 110 7.08 12.29 13.50
C TYR A 110 6.60 13.01 12.23
N GLU A 111 6.97 12.56 11.03
CA GLU A 111 6.66 13.29 9.79
C GLU A 111 5.30 12.96 9.18
N ASP A 112 4.70 11.81 9.50
CA ASP A 112 3.36 11.44 9.05
C ASP A 112 2.40 11.45 10.25
N ILE A 113 1.60 12.53 10.36
CA ILE A 113 0.52 12.66 11.34
C ILE A 113 -0.50 11.54 11.07
N GLY A 114 -0.35 10.41 11.74
CA GLY A 114 -1.18 9.20 11.58
C GLY A 114 -0.41 7.89 11.33
N SER A 115 0.91 7.91 11.11
CA SER A 115 1.71 6.69 10.97
C SER A 115 2.23 6.21 12.32
N ARG A 116 1.73 5.06 12.79
CA ARG A 116 2.30 4.31 13.92
C ARG A 116 3.59 3.59 13.47
N GLY A 117 4.71 4.32 13.32
CA GLY A 117 6.04 3.74 13.07
C GLY A 117 6.79 4.28 11.85
N PRO A 118 8.08 3.92 11.70
CA PRO A 118 8.91 4.37 10.60
C PRO A 118 8.53 3.64 9.32
N VAL A 119 7.99 4.36 8.35
CA VAL A 119 7.53 3.79 7.07
C VAL A 119 8.64 3.91 6.03
N SER A 120 9.05 2.78 5.44
CA SER A 120 9.92 2.76 4.27
C SER A 120 9.14 3.15 3.00
N ARG A 121 9.72 4.03 2.19
CA ARG A 121 9.14 4.60 0.96
C ARG A 121 10.18 4.59 -0.16
N ILE A 122 9.71 4.56 -1.39
CA ILE A 122 10.55 4.74 -2.58
C ILE A 122 10.21 6.12 -3.16
N ALA A 123 11.19 7.02 -3.21
CA ALA A 123 11.07 8.35 -3.78
C ALA A 123 11.75 8.40 -5.15
N ILE A 124 10.97 8.63 -6.20
CA ILE A 124 11.47 8.87 -7.55
C ILE A 124 11.64 10.38 -7.70
N VAL A 125 12.89 10.84 -7.81
CA VAL A 125 13.24 12.25 -7.96
C VAL A 125 13.15 12.63 -9.43
N LEU A 126 12.46 13.72 -9.74
CA LEU A 126 12.33 14.28 -11.08
C LEU A 126 13.29 15.46 -11.28
N LYS A 127 13.56 15.81 -12.54
CA LYS A 127 14.45 16.92 -12.94
C LYS A 127 13.96 18.28 -12.46
N ASP A 128 12.66 18.44 -12.28
CA ASP A 128 12.03 19.65 -11.75
C ASP A 128 12.11 19.75 -10.22
N GLY A 129 12.84 18.84 -9.56
CA GLY A 129 12.99 18.78 -8.12
C GLY A 129 11.80 18.15 -7.40
N LYS A 130 10.71 17.81 -8.11
CA LYS A 130 9.57 17.11 -7.51
C LYS A 130 9.93 15.66 -7.20
N LYS A 131 9.29 15.10 -6.18
CA LYS A 131 9.48 13.72 -5.75
C LYS A 131 8.17 12.97 -5.84
N ILE A 132 8.16 11.87 -6.58
CA ILE A 132 7.04 10.92 -6.58
C ILE A 132 7.32 9.91 -5.47
N VAL A 133 6.57 10.01 -4.38
CA VAL A 133 6.70 9.09 -3.25
C VAL A 133 5.74 7.93 -3.43
N VAL A 134 6.28 6.71 -3.30
CA VAL A 134 5.52 5.47 -3.32
C VAL A 134 5.78 4.71 -2.02
N HIS A 135 4.72 4.46 -1.26
CA HIS A 135 4.83 3.79 0.04
C HIS A 135 5.06 2.29 -0.11
N SER A 136 5.83 1.72 0.81
CA SER A 136 5.99 0.27 0.93
C SER A 136 4.75 -0.41 1.52
N TYR A 137 4.60 -1.71 1.21
CA TYR A 137 3.44 -2.54 1.58
C TYR A 137 3.37 -2.84 3.07
N ASP A 138 4.53 -3.00 3.72
CA ASP A 138 4.60 -3.23 5.15
C ASP A 138 5.06 -1.95 5.85
N ARG A 139 4.27 -1.48 6.82
CA ARG A 139 4.71 -0.42 7.74
C ARG A 139 5.98 -0.82 8.50
N CYS A 140 6.24 -2.13 8.58
CA CYS A 140 7.46 -2.72 9.13
C CYS A 140 8.36 -3.33 8.06
N MET A 141 8.28 -2.91 6.79
CA MET A 141 9.23 -3.41 5.80
C MET A 141 10.61 -2.85 6.17
N ALA A 142 11.55 -3.75 6.45
CA ALA A 142 12.95 -3.43 6.64
C ALA A 142 13.44 -2.54 5.49
N LEU A 143 14.18 -1.49 5.83
CA LEU A 143 14.74 -0.52 4.89
C LEU A 143 15.42 -1.21 3.70
N GLU A 144 16.14 -2.31 3.99
CA GLU A 144 16.81 -3.19 3.03
C GLU A 144 15.92 -3.59 1.84
N LYS A 145 14.67 -3.99 2.09
CA LYS A 145 13.75 -4.41 1.01
C LYS A 145 13.26 -3.23 0.16
N SER A 146 13.20 -2.03 0.74
CA SER A 146 12.90 -0.81 -0.01
C SER A 146 14.10 -0.39 -0.87
N GLU A 147 15.32 -0.56 -0.35
CA GLU A 147 16.57 -0.32 -1.07
C GLU A 147 16.76 -1.32 -2.22
N GLU A 148 16.51 -2.60 -2.02
CA GLU A 148 16.53 -3.62 -3.08
C GLU A 148 15.57 -3.26 -4.23
N ASN A 149 14.34 -2.86 -3.89
CA ASN A 149 13.35 -2.44 -4.87
C ASN A 149 13.79 -1.15 -5.60
N ALA A 150 14.35 -0.17 -4.88
CA ALA A 150 14.89 1.05 -5.49
C ALA A 150 16.07 0.74 -6.42
N ALA A 151 16.99 -0.13 -5.99
CA ALA A 151 18.12 -0.59 -6.79
C ALA A 151 17.66 -1.35 -8.05
N LEU A 152 16.62 -2.19 -7.95
CA LEU A 152 16.04 -2.88 -9.10
C LEU A 152 15.43 -1.89 -10.10
N ILE A 153 14.73 -0.87 -9.61
CA ILE A 153 14.21 0.21 -10.46
C ILE A 153 15.36 0.99 -11.13
N ARG A 154 16.40 1.37 -10.37
CA ARG A 154 17.59 2.07 -10.89
C ARG A 154 18.25 1.27 -12.03
N ARG A 155 18.57 0.00 -11.76
CA ARG A 155 19.12 -0.93 -12.75
C ARG A 155 18.24 -1.02 -13.99
N PHE A 156 16.93 -1.09 -13.80
CA PHE A 156 16.00 -1.19 -14.92
C PHE A 156 15.96 0.10 -15.75
N ILE A 157 16.10 1.28 -15.14
CA ILE A 157 16.14 2.58 -15.82
C ILE A 157 17.51 2.84 -16.48
N GLY A 158 18.55 2.10 -16.08
CA GLY A 158 19.93 2.30 -16.53
C GLY A 158 20.67 3.37 -15.73
N ARG A 159 20.39 3.46 -14.43
CA ARG A 159 21.05 4.35 -13.46
C ARG A 159 21.54 3.59 -12.24
#